data_AF-A0A517TW31-F1
#
_entry.id   AF-A0A517TW31-F1
#
_cell.length_a   1.000
_cell.length_b   1.000
_cell.length_c   1.000
_cell.angle_alpha   90.00
_cell.angle_beta   90.00
_cell.angle_gamma   90.00
#
_symmetry.space_group_name_H-M   'P 1'
#
loop_
_entity.id
_entity.type
_entity.pdbx_description
1 polymer ?
#
loop_
_entity_poly.entity_id
_entity_poly.type
_entity_poly.pdbx_seq_one_letter_code
_entity_poly.pdbx_strand_id
1 'polypeptide(L)'
;MAANLNMHGPHRQAANSAAADLDVTGPLDPESREAHDLLEALDDAMFEAIAGDEASLTRAHDLWQRAVAAVGGERVEESREQYLRFAVETTKQCATGEVREPAKMLAAVEVIAWLTRGAA
;
A
#
# COMPACT_ATOMS: atom_id res chain seq x y z
N MET A 1 -16.83 31.61 -16.20
CA MET A 1 -16.35 31.59 -14.80
C MET A 1 -16.66 30.21 -14.25
N ALA A 2 -15.67 29.31 -14.26
CA ALA A 2 -15.86 27.92 -13.84
C ALA A 2 -15.60 27.80 -12.33
N ALA A 3 -16.54 27.17 -11.62
CA ALA A 3 -16.41 26.85 -10.21
C ALA A 3 -15.62 25.55 -10.03
N ASN A 4 -14.48 25.63 -9.36
CA ASN A 4 -13.72 24.46 -8.89
C ASN A 4 -14.31 24.01 -7.54
N LEU A 5 -15.01 22.88 -7.54
CA LEU A 5 -15.43 22.17 -6.33
C LEU A 5 -14.32 21.20 -5.93
N ASN A 6 -13.45 21.67 -5.04
CA ASN A 6 -12.41 20.86 -4.39
C ASN A 6 -13.06 20.08 -3.23
N MET A 7 -13.60 18.89 -3.50
CA MET A 7 -13.94 17.93 -2.43
C MET A 7 -12.71 17.09 -2.09
N HIS A 8 -11.96 17.51 -1.07
CA HIS A 8 -11.09 16.62 -0.31
C HIS A 8 -11.81 16.31 1.01
N GLY A 9 -12.31 15.08 1.14
CA GLY A 9 -13.00 14.61 2.33
C GLY A 9 -12.05 14.46 3.53
N PRO A 10 -12.57 14.43 4.76
CA PRO A 10 -11.80 14.33 6.00
C PRO A 10 -11.25 12.92 6.31
N HIS A 11 -11.17 12.02 5.31
CA HIS A 11 -10.77 10.61 5.52
C HIS A 11 -9.27 10.42 5.80
N ARG A 12 -8.43 11.40 5.46
CA ARG A 12 -6.97 11.26 5.46
C ARG A 12 -6.31 11.17 6.85
N GLN A 13 -7.01 11.57 7.91
CA GLN A 13 -6.42 11.64 9.26
C GLN A 13 -6.92 10.53 10.20
N ALA A 14 -8.10 9.97 9.94
CA ALA A 14 -8.69 8.89 10.74
C ALA A 14 -8.06 7.52 10.40
N ALA A 15 -7.87 7.20 9.11
CA ALA A 15 -7.23 5.94 8.68
C ALA A 15 -5.79 5.83 9.20
N ASN A 16 -5.09 6.97 9.23
CA ASN A 16 -3.71 7.05 9.70
C ASN A 16 -3.57 6.73 11.21
N SER A 17 -4.65 6.94 11.99
CA SER A 17 -4.70 6.68 13.44
C SER A 17 -5.17 5.25 13.75
N ALA A 18 -6.04 4.66 12.92
CA ALA A 18 -6.55 3.29 13.14
C ALA A 18 -5.47 2.21 12.93
N ALA A 19 -4.57 2.40 11.96
CA ALA A 19 -3.50 1.44 11.68
C ALA A 19 -2.39 1.40 12.75
N ALA A 20 -2.27 2.44 13.57
CA ALA A 20 -1.27 2.51 14.65
C ALA A 20 -1.64 1.66 15.87
N ASP A 21 -2.93 1.32 16.04
CA ASP A 21 -3.46 0.63 17.23
C ASP A 21 -3.75 -0.87 17.02
N LEU A 22 -3.49 -1.40 15.82
CA LEU A 22 -3.59 -2.84 15.58
C LEU A 22 -2.37 -3.54 16.23
N ASP A 23 -2.35 -3.71 17.54
CA ASP A 23 -1.34 -4.53 18.24
C ASP A 23 -1.66 -6.02 18.02
N VAL A 24 -1.40 -6.51 16.81
CA VAL A 24 -1.68 -7.90 16.42
C VAL A 24 -0.44 -8.74 16.68
N THR A 25 -0.45 -9.48 17.80
CA THR A 25 0.66 -10.35 18.22
C THR A 25 0.39 -11.84 18.00
N GLY A 26 -0.38 -12.20 16.96
CA GLY A 26 -0.68 -13.60 16.65
C GLY A 26 -1.56 -13.80 15.41
N PRO A 27 -1.83 -15.07 15.04
CA PRO A 27 -2.72 -15.39 13.93
C PRO A 27 -4.12 -14.86 14.18
N LEU A 28 -4.68 -14.18 13.18
CA LEU A 28 -6.06 -13.71 13.17
C LEU A 28 -6.94 -14.72 12.44
N ASP A 29 -8.20 -14.77 12.82
CA ASP A 29 -9.22 -15.45 12.01
C ASP A 29 -9.36 -14.69 10.67
N PRO A 30 -9.21 -15.33 9.50
CA PRO A 30 -9.26 -14.65 8.19
C PRO A 30 -10.58 -13.95 7.88
N GLU A 31 -11.66 -14.31 8.58
CA GLU A 31 -12.98 -13.68 8.45
C GLU A 31 -13.24 -12.62 9.53
N SER A 32 -12.31 -12.42 10.45
CA SER A 32 -12.41 -11.39 11.48
C SER A 32 -12.32 -9.98 10.89
N ARG A 33 -12.95 -9.03 11.58
CA ARG A 33 -12.87 -7.61 11.25
C ARG A 33 -11.42 -7.13 11.31
N GLU A 34 -10.66 -7.58 12.29
CA GLU A 34 -9.27 -7.20 12.51
C GLU A 34 -8.37 -7.63 11.35
N ALA A 35 -8.59 -8.83 10.78
CA ALA A 35 -7.88 -9.29 9.59
C ALA A 35 -8.22 -8.43 8.37
N HIS A 36 -9.49 -8.04 8.22
CA HIS A 36 -9.91 -7.17 7.14
C HIS A 36 -9.33 -5.75 7.27
N ASP A 37 -9.42 -5.16 8.46
CA ASP A 37 -8.88 -3.83 8.76
C ASP A 37 -7.35 -3.79 8.54
N LEU A 38 -6.63 -4.88 8.85
CA LEU A 38 -5.19 -5.01 8.57
C LEU A 38 -4.88 -5.06 7.07
N LEU A 39 -5.69 -5.79 6.29
CA LEU A 39 -5.52 -5.88 4.83
C LEU A 39 -5.87 -4.56 4.14
N GLU A 40 -6.92 -3.85 4.57
CA GLU A 40 -7.23 -2.50 4.06
C GLU A 40 -6.10 -1.51 4.36
N ALA A 41 -5.56 -1.54 5.59
CA ALA A 41 -4.42 -0.68 5.94
C ALA A 41 -3.19 -0.98 5.08
N LEU A 42 -2.96 -2.27 4.76
CA LEU A 42 -1.89 -2.67 3.85
C LEU A 42 -2.15 -2.14 2.44
N ASP A 43 -3.36 -2.28 1.90
CA ASP A 43 -3.74 -1.76 0.59
C ASP A 43 -3.45 -0.26 0.49
N ASP A 44 -3.94 0.54 1.44
CA ASP A 44 -3.74 1.99 1.47
C ASP A 44 -2.25 2.35 1.48
N ALA A 45 -1.47 1.72 2.36
CA ALA A 45 -0.04 1.97 2.46
C ALA A 45 0.70 1.58 1.17
N MET A 46 0.34 0.45 0.54
CA MET A 46 0.93 -0.01 -0.71
C MET A 46 0.67 0.97 -1.86
N PHE A 47 -0.56 1.44 -2.02
CA PHE A 47 -0.91 2.36 -3.10
C PHE A 47 -0.29 3.74 -2.91
N GLU A 48 -0.25 4.26 -1.67
CA GLU A 48 0.43 5.51 -1.36
C GLU A 48 1.95 5.42 -1.56
N ALA A 49 2.56 4.30 -1.17
CA ALA A 49 3.98 4.04 -1.42
C ALA A 49 4.29 4.05 -2.91
N ILE A 50 3.51 3.34 -3.72
CA ILE A 50 3.67 3.32 -5.19
C ILE A 50 3.44 4.71 -5.79
N ALA A 51 2.58 5.53 -5.20
CA ALA A 51 2.37 6.93 -5.61
C ALA A 51 3.54 7.86 -5.25
N GLY A 52 4.55 7.38 -4.50
CA GLY A 52 5.77 8.11 -4.17
C GLY A 52 5.82 8.67 -2.74
N ASP A 53 4.94 8.24 -1.84
CA ASP A 53 5.02 8.61 -0.43
C ASP A 53 6.02 7.73 0.33
N GLU A 54 7.12 8.34 0.79
CA GLU A 54 8.23 7.64 1.45
C GLU A 54 7.83 7.07 2.83
N ALA A 55 6.93 7.75 3.56
CA ALA A 55 6.47 7.28 4.86
C ALA A 55 5.58 6.04 4.68
N SER A 56 4.73 6.04 3.66
CA SER A 56 3.87 4.90 3.32
C SER A 56 4.68 3.72 2.80
N LEU A 57 5.85 3.91 2.16
CA LEU A 57 6.73 2.79 1.81
C LEU A 57 7.26 2.04 3.03
N THR A 58 7.72 2.78 4.05
CA THR A 58 8.17 2.19 5.31
C THR A 58 7.01 1.46 5.99
N ARG A 59 5.84 2.10 6.03
CA ARG A 59 4.63 1.51 6.62
C ARG A 59 4.16 0.25 5.90
N ALA A 60 4.19 0.25 4.57
CA ALA A 60 3.79 -0.87 3.73
C ALA A 60 4.65 -2.11 4.03
N HIS A 61 5.96 -1.91 4.23
CA HIS A 61 6.86 -2.98 4.64
C HIS A 61 6.44 -3.60 5.99
N ASP A 62 6.18 -2.76 7.00
CA ASP A 62 5.78 -3.23 8.33
C ASP A 62 4.42 -3.93 8.32
N LEU A 63 3.44 -3.36 7.62
CA LEU A 63 2.10 -3.93 7.50
C LEU A 63 2.11 -5.24 6.72
N TRP A 64 2.95 -5.38 5.70
CA TRP A 64 3.08 -6.62 4.95
C TRP A 64 3.57 -7.76 5.83
N GLN A 65 4.64 -7.53 6.60
CA GLN A 65 5.18 -8.55 7.51
C GLN A 65 4.14 -8.98 8.54
N ARG A 66 3.40 -8.02 9.08
CA ARG A 66 2.30 -8.28 10.01
C ARG A 66 1.15 -9.04 9.36
N ALA A 67 0.75 -8.66 8.15
CA ALA A 67 -0.34 -9.33 7.42
C ALA A 67 0.03 -10.78 7.08
N VAL A 68 1.27 -11.05 6.66
CA VAL A 68 1.76 -12.41 6.40
C VAL A 68 1.74 -13.24 7.68
N ALA A 69 2.20 -12.69 8.81
CA ALA A 69 2.21 -13.38 10.10
C ALA A 69 0.81 -13.61 10.69
N ALA A 70 -0.11 -12.64 10.50
CA ALA A 70 -1.42 -12.65 11.12
C ALA A 70 -2.49 -13.36 10.27
N VAL A 71 -2.57 -13.08 8.98
CA VAL A 71 -3.65 -13.56 8.09
C VAL A 71 -3.20 -14.74 7.22
N GLY A 72 -1.88 -14.96 7.11
CA GLY A 72 -1.29 -16.03 6.34
C GLY A 72 -0.89 -15.59 4.93
N GLY A 73 0.19 -16.19 4.43
CA GLY A 73 0.81 -15.81 3.16
C GLY A 73 -0.13 -15.90 1.95
N GLU A 74 -0.99 -16.92 1.86
CA GLU A 74 -1.86 -17.13 0.69
C GLU A 74 -2.79 -15.93 0.42
N ARG A 75 -3.39 -15.36 1.46
CA ARG A 75 -4.34 -14.25 1.31
C ARG A 75 -3.64 -12.92 1.01
N VAL A 76 -2.45 -12.70 1.55
CA VAL A 76 -1.62 -11.54 1.22
C VAL A 76 -1.09 -11.64 -0.22
N GLU A 77 -0.79 -12.86 -0.67
CA GLU A 77 -0.36 -13.15 -2.04
C GLU A 77 -1.45 -12.85 -3.08
N GLU A 78 -2.74 -13.02 -2.75
CA GLU A 78 -3.86 -12.62 -3.62
C GLU A 78 -3.84 -11.11 -3.95
N SER A 79 -3.49 -10.27 -2.97
CA SER A 79 -3.35 -8.82 -3.18
C SER A 79 -2.02 -8.44 -3.86
N ARG A 80 -0.97 -9.25 -3.71
CA ARG A 80 0.37 -8.97 -4.26
C ARG A 80 0.36 -8.72 -5.76
N GLU A 81 -0.40 -9.51 -6.52
CA GLU A 81 -0.48 -9.34 -7.97
C GLU A 81 -1.02 -7.97 -8.35
N GLN A 82 -1.99 -7.46 -7.59
CA GLN A 82 -2.61 -6.16 -7.85
C GLN A 82 -1.62 -5.03 -7.61
N TYR A 83 -0.86 -5.09 -6.52
CA TYR A 83 0.20 -4.11 -6.23
C TYR A 83 1.28 -4.11 -7.31
N LEU A 84 1.75 -5.29 -7.72
CA LEU A 84 2.75 -5.43 -8.78
C LEU A 84 2.25 -4.84 -10.11
N ARG A 85 1.00 -5.14 -10.48
CA ARG A 85 0.38 -4.58 -11.69
C ARG A 85 0.33 -3.07 -11.62
N PHE A 86 -0.10 -2.50 -10.49
CA PHE A 86 -0.19 -1.06 -10.31
C PHE A 86 1.17 -0.38 -10.31
N ALA A 87 2.18 -0.96 -9.66
CA ALA A 87 3.54 -0.45 -9.66
C ALA A 87 4.14 -0.46 -11.07
N VAL A 88 3.99 -1.56 -11.82
CA VAL A 88 4.45 -1.64 -13.21
C VAL A 88 3.77 -0.57 -14.06
N GLU A 89 2.46 -0.41 -13.94
CA GLU A 89 1.74 0.62 -14.69
C GLU A 89 2.21 2.04 -14.32
N THR A 90 2.44 2.28 -13.03
CA THR A 90 2.99 3.55 -12.54
C THR A 90 4.35 3.85 -13.13
N THR A 91 5.25 2.85 -13.23
CA THR A 91 6.55 3.04 -13.89
C THR A 91 6.41 3.39 -15.37
N LYS A 92 5.49 2.76 -16.10
CA LYS A 92 5.24 3.09 -17.52
C LYS A 92 4.75 4.53 -17.68
N GLN A 93 3.81 4.95 -16.83
CA GLN A 93 3.27 6.31 -16.84
C GLN A 93 4.35 7.35 -16.53
N CYS A 94 5.22 7.09 -15.55
CA CYS A 94 6.33 7.99 -15.23
C CYS A 94 7.38 8.06 -16.36
N ALA A 95 7.55 6.99 -17.13
CA ALA A 95 8.48 6.95 -18.26
C ALA A 95 7.97 7.77 -19.46
N THR A 96 6.67 7.70 -19.74
CA THR A 96 6.02 8.35 -20.90
C THR A 96 5.46 9.74 -20.62
N GLY A 97 5.31 10.12 -19.34
CA GLY A 97 4.77 11.41 -18.92
C GLY A 97 5.65 12.59 -19.31
N GLU A 98 5.00 13.73 -19.59
CA GLU A 98 5.68 15.01 -19.87
C GLU A 98 6.39 15.56 -18.62
N VAL A 99 5.82 15.31 -17.44
CA VAL A 99 6.40 15.67 -16.14
C VAL A 99 7.21 14.50 -15.60
N ARG A 100 8.46 14.76 -15.22
CA ARG A 100 9.31 13.74 -14.59
C ARG A 100 9.03 13.68 -13.09
N GLU A 101 8.56 12.53 -12.63
CA GLU A 101 8.34 12.21 -11.21
C GLU A 101 9.34 11.13 -10.74
N PRO A 102 10.64 11.46 -10.56
CA PRO A 102 11.67 10.46 -10.28
C PRO A 102 11.47 9.74 -8.95
N ALA A 103 10.95 10.42 -7.92
CA ALA A 103 10.68 9.82 -6.62
C ALA A 103 9.60 8.71 -6.71
N LYS A 104 8.50 9.00 -7.41
CA LYS A 104 7.42 8.05 -7.67
C LYS A 104 7.86 6.86 -8.52
N MET A 105 8.67 7.12 -9.56
CA MET A 105 9.27 6.05 -10.35
C MET A 105 10.14 5.13 -9.48
N LEU A 106 11.00 5.72 -8.64
CA LEU A 106 11.89 4.96 -7.76
C LEU A 106 11.08 4.13 -6.76
N ALA A 107 10.10 4.72 -6.08
CA ALA A 107 9.25 4.03 -5.13
C ALA A 107 8.49 2.85 -5.77
N ALA A 108 7.92 3.05 -6.96
CA ALA A 108 7.26 1.97 -7.69
C ALA A 108 8.22 0.82 -8.05
N VAL A 109 9.46 1.14 -8.47
CA VAL A 109 10.50 0.13 -8.74
C VAL A 109 10.92 -0.60 -7.46
N GLU A 110 11.05 0.11 -6.34
CA GLU A 110 11.38 -0.48 -5.04
C GLU A 110 10.32 -1.49 -4.60
N VAL A 111 9.03 -1.14 -4.72
CA VAL A 111 7.91 -2.04 -4.45
C VAL A 111 7.96 -3.27 -5.36
N ILE A 112 8.19 -3.11 -6.67
CA ILE A 112 8.35 -4.24 -7.60
C ILE A 112 9.50 -5.14 -7.15
N ALA A 113 10.67 -4.56 -6.89
CA ALA A 113 11.87 -5.30 -6.56
C ALA A 113 11.73 -6.05 -5.22
N TRP A 114 11.00 -5.48 -4.28
CA TRP A 114 10.69 -6.13 -3.01
C TRP A 114 9.72 -7.31 -3.19
N LEU A 115 8.57 -7.08 -3.82
CA LEU A 115 7.51 -8.10 -3.99
C LEU A 115 7.87 -9.24 -4.97
N THR A 116 8.91 -9.06 -5.80
CA THR A 116 9.38 -10.09 -6.74
C THR A 116 10.51 -10.95 -6.21
N ARG A 117 11.25 -10.50 -5.19
CA ARG A 117 12.34 -11.28 -4.57
C ARG A 117 11.84 -12.39 -3.65
N GLY A 118 10.53 -12.44 -3.40
CA GLY A 118 9.96 -13.19 -2.28
C GLY A 118 10.24 -12.39 -1.02
N ALA A 119 9.18 -11.94 -0.34
CA ALA A 119 9.32 -11.43 1.01
C ALA A 119 9.84 -12.60 1.87
N ALA A 120 11.16 -12.62 2.10
CA ALA A 120 11.82 -13.59 2.97
C ALA A 120 11.35 -13.43 4.42
#